data_AF-A0A6B1EUS7-F1
#
_entry.id   AF-A0A6B1EUS7-F1
#
_cell.length_a   1.000
_cell.length_b   1.000
_cell.length_c   1.000
_cell.angle_alpha   90.00
_cell.angle_beta   90.00
_cell.angle_gamma   90.00
#
_symmetry.space_group_name_H-M   'P 1'
#
loop_
_entity.id
_entity.type
_entity.pdbx_description
1 polymer ?
#
loop_
_entity_poly.entity_id
_entity_poly.type
_entity_poly.pdbx_seq_one_letter_code
_entity_poly.pdbx_strand_id
1 'polypeptide(L)'
;MRIRTVALLLTLFGMFVVLSLIYAQNAPEASEKGKEVYENSCAHCHGTEGRGDGAAAENLLPKPRDFTRGLYKIRSTETGELPTDQDLFDIITEGMPGSSMPGWETALSANDRWEVVAYIKTFYDGFKEAETPPKQINLSGKVPYSEQSVETGKALYTELGCIECHGNIGRGDGTSAPDLTDEWGFQSWPANLTQGWNFRGGADTEDIFKRFIGGLAGSAMPAFEGDSFPGFGLTAEESSRMIELDNKDEMTEVEEEESAQLYEKYDAAVDIALNLAEGTELSAEEKQIYDDAMKVVYEKSWHLANYVKSLMPEKRPEPAIGNNVLRSQYIQGELPEMDNTAWETLEARYFPLVGQIVIEPRQFNPTIDAVNVKSYYNDTEVAFLFMWDDRTHTTDETDDETGKTLEDALAVQFPVKVPQGPTAPKPYFLWGGRLPVYLWHWKASAPEQVTELTAKGINNAEVQEAQGELQVQGTYTDGQYKLWVKRALKTDDKKDLQLDPGVFVPIAFSAWDGANGDVDTKRVMTSWYTFVLEPVPSSKRFIYPPLIALLSVGFLFGLRAFVQRRNSEEA
;
A
#
# COMPACT_ATOMS: atom_id res chain seq x y z
N MET A 1 56.61 9.22 -31.97
CA MET A 1 56.12 9.89 -30.73
C MET A 1 54.60 9.79 -30.57
N ARG A 2 53.98 8.64 -30.88
CA ARG A 2 52.50 8.45 -30.82
C ARG A 2 52.02 7.14 -30.18
N ILE A 3 52.92 6.24 -29.81
CA ILE A 3 52.56 4.94 -29.20
C ILE A 3 52.73 4.96 -27.67
N ARG A 4 53.60 5.83 -27.13
CA ARG A 4 53.81 5.96 -25.68
C ARG A 4 52.71 6.75 -24.95
N THR A 5 51.91 7.55 -25.66
CA THR A 5 50.85 8.39 -25.07
C THR A 5 49.52 7.66 -24.89
N VAL A 6 49.26 6.60 -25.68
CA VAL A 6 48.01 5.82 -25.60
C VAL A 6 48.07 4.81 -24.44
N ALA A 7 49.26 4.25 -24.16
CA ALA A 7 49.45 3.35 -23.03
C ALA A 7 49.32 4.04 -21.65
N LEU A 8 49.64 5.35 -21.58
CA LEU A 8 49.50 6.13 -20.33
C LEU A 8 48.04 6.52 -20.03
N LEU A 9 47.20 6.70 -21.07
CA LEU A 9 45.78 7.03 -20.91
C LEU A 9 44.93 5.80 -20.59
N LEU A 10 45.26 4.62 -21.12
CA LEU A 10 44.58 3.36 -20.78
C LEU A 10 44.93 2.85 -19.37
N THR A 11 46.12 3.17 -18.86
CA THR A 11 46.51 2.85 -17.47
C THR A 11 45.89 3.81 -16.45
N LEU A 12 45.71 5.10 -16.79
CA LEU A 12 44.99 6.05 -15.95
C LEU A 12 43.46 5.83 -15.95
N PHE A 13 42.87 5.34 -17.05
CA PHE A 13 41.46 4.96 -17.08
C PHE A 13 41.20 3.61 -16.38
N GLY A 14 42.15 2.67 -16.48
CA GLY A 14 42.12 1.41 -15.72
C GLY A 14 42.29 1.61 -14.20
N MET A 15 42.95 2.68 -13.75
CA MET A 15 43.09 3.00 -12.33
C MET A 15 41.90 3.79 -11.76
N PHE A 16 41.05 4.37 -12.62
CA PHE A 16 39.82 5.06 -12.20
C PHE A 16 38.58 4.15 -12.23
N VAL A 17 38.61 3.05 -12.99
CA VAL A 17 37.50 2.07 -13.06
C VAL A 17 37.65 0.93 -12.04
N VAL A 18 38.80 0.82 -11.36
CA VAL A 18 39.05 -0.20 -10.31
C VAL A 18 38.80 0.33 -8.88
N LEU A 19 38.29 1.56 -8.73
CA LEU A 19 37.98 2.18 -7.43
C LEU A 19 36.50 2.59 -7.26
N SER A 20 35.61 1.94 -8.00
CA SER A 20 34.18 1.85 -7.66
C SER A 20 33.88 0.48 -7.08
N LEU A 21 34.68 0.03 -6.12
CA LEU A 21 34.16 -0.86 -5.09
C LEU A 21 33.12 -0.01 -4.35
N ILE A 22 31.86 -0.46 -4.37
CA ILE A 22 30.81 0.05 -3.48
C ILE A 22 31.28 -0.29 -2.07
N TYR A 23 32.16 0.53 -1.51
CA TYR A 23 32.44 0.53 -0.10
C TYR A 23 31.24 1.23 0.54
N ALA A 24 30.52 0.52 1.41
CA ALA A 24 29.65 1.16 2.38
C ALA A 24 30.42 2.32 3.00
N GLN A 25 29.92 3.55 2.84
CA GLN A 25 30.55 4.70 3.44
C GLN A 25 30.23 4.67 4.93
N ASN A 26 31.27 4.65 5.77
CA ASN A 26 31.08 4.86 7.19
C ASN A 26 30.75 6.33 7.43
N ALA A 27 29.84 6.59 8.36
CA ALA A 27 29.56 7.94 8.80
C ALA A 27 30.83 8.58 9.41
N PRO A 28 30.95 9.91 9.34
CA PRO A 28 32.01 10.61 10.05
C PRO A 28 31.90 10.42 11.58
N GLU A 29 32.89 10.89 12.32
CA GLU A 29 32.76 11.01 13.78
C GLU A 29 31.68 12.05 14.11
N ALA A 30 30.90 11.81 15.17
CA ALA A 30 29.83 12.71 15.57
C ALA A 30 30.36 14.12 15.86
N SER A 31 29.70 15.12 15.27
CA SER A 31 30.11 16.52 15.36
C SER A 31 28.96 17.41 15.85
N GLU A 32 29.29 18.65 16.24
CA GLU A 32 28.28 19.67 16.57
C GLU A 32 27.36 19.97 15.37
N LYS A 33 27.86 19.77 14.14
CA LYS A 33 27.05 19.97 12.93
C LYS A 33 25.94 18.92 12.84
N GLY A 34 26.26 17.65 13.08
CA GLY A 34 25.25 16.57 13.09
C GLY A 34 24.17 16.81 14.14
N LYS A 35 24.57 17.28 15.33
CA LYS A 35 23.64 17.68 16.39
C LYS A 35 22.73 18.83 15.96
N GLU A 36 23.28 19.90 15.39
CA GLU A 36 22.49 21.05 14.91
C GLU A 36 21.44 20.61 13.89
N VAL A 37 21.81 19.75 12.93
CA VAL A 37 20.87 19.25 11.93
C VAL A 37 19.79 18.39 12.58
N TYR A 38 20.15 17.49 13.50
CA TYR A 38 19.20 16.66 14.21
C TYR A 38 18.18 17.47 15.02
N GLU A 39 18.63 18.48 15.78
CA GLU A 39 17.75 19.32 16.59
C GLU A 39 16.74 20.10 15.72
N ASN A 40 17.17 20.56 14.54
CA ASN A 40 16.33 21.35 13.64
C ASN A 40 15.37 20.50 12.79
N SER A 41 15.73 19.26 12.47
CA SER A 41 15.00 18.42 11.49
C SER A 41 14.37 17.17 12.08
N CYS A 42 14.92 16.60 13.15
CA CYS A 42 14.55 15.27 13.65
C CYS A 42 13.89 15.33 15.04
N ALA A 43 14.35 16.22 15.93
CA ALA A 43 13.97 16.24 17.33
C ALA A 43 12.49 16.57 17.60
N HIS A 44 11.80 17.23 16.66
CA HIS A 44 10.36 17.49 16.81
C HIS A 44 9.53 16.19 16.91
N CYS A 45 9.98 15.12 16.24
CA CYS A 45 9.36 13.80 16.32
C CYS A 45 10.15 12.87 17.24
N HIS A 46 11.48 12.82 17.10
CA HIS A 46 12.32 11.85 17.82
C HIS A 46 12.77 12.27 19.22
N GLY A 47 12.45 13.51 19.64
CA GLY A 47 12.89 14.07 20.92
C GLY A 47 14.34 14.54 20.87
N THR A 48 14.73 15.46 21.75
CA THR A 48 16.12 15.97 21.82
C THR A 48 17.09 14.91 22.37
N GLU A 49 16.58 13.97 23.14
CA GLU A 49 17.34 12.83 23.70
C GLU A 49 17.20 11.55 22.85
N GLY A 50 16.56 11.62 21.69
CA GLY A 50 16.42 10.47 20.78
C GLY A 50 15.46 9.37 21.26
N ARG A 51 14.58 9.65 22.22
CA ARG A 51 13.67 8.66 22.83
C ARG A 51 12.36 8.43 22.05
N GLY A 52 12.17 9.10 20.92
CA GLY A 52 10.91 9.01 20.16
C GLY A 52 9.76 9.78 20.78
N ASP A 53 10.04 10.72 21.68
CA ASP A 53 9.07 11.44 22.54
C ASP A 53 9.01 12.94 22.23
N GLY A 54 9.33 13.33 21.00
CA GLY A 54 9.23 14.72 20.56
C GLY A 54 7.79 15.25 20.62
N ALA A 55 7.62 16.57 20.58
CA ALA A 55 6.30 17.22 20.70
C ALA A 55 5.26 16.74 19.67
N ALA A 56 5.67 16.22 18.51
CA ALA A 56 4.76 15.62 17.54
C ALA A 56 4.35 14.18 17.88
N ALA A 57 5.15 13.44 18.65
CA ALA A 57 5.06 11.99 18.80
C ALA A 57 3.70 11.51 19.34
N GLU A 58 3.01 12.32 20.14
CA GLU A 58 1.67 12.01 20.66
C GLU A 58 0.68 11.66 19.55
N ASN A 59 0.71 12.39 18.44
CA ASN A 59 -0.24 12.25 17.34
C ASN A 59 0.24 11.32 16.21
N LEU A 60 1.42 10.72 16.33
CA LEU A 60 2.01 9.88 15.29
C LEU A 60 1.86 8.39 15.61
N LEU A 61 1.24 7.66 14.67
CA LEU A 61 1.25 6.20 14.59
C LEU A 61 1.71 5.82 13.17
N PRO A 62 2.77 5.02 13.04
CA PRO A 62 3.60 4.44 14.11
C PRO A 62 4.36 5.51 14.91
N LYS A 63 4.69 5.19 16.17
CA LYS A 63 5.49 6.08 17.01
C LYS A 63 6.89 6.29 16.42
N PRO A 64 7.48 7.50 16.55
CA PRO A 64 8.86 7.74 16.18
C PRO A 64 9.81 6.77 16.90
N ARG A 65 10.88 6.39 16.21
CA ARG A 65 11.88 5.45 16.75
C ARG A 65 12.56 6.03 18.00
N ASP A 66 12.61 5.24 19.06
CA ASP A 66 13.51 5.40 20.20
C ASP A 66 14.89 4.84 19.83
N PHE A 67 15.85 5.74 19.59
CA PHE A 67 17.22 5.41 19.22
C PHE A 67 18.05 4.92 20.41
N THR A 68 17.61 5.18 21.65
CA THR A 68 18.38 4.87 22.87
C THR A 68 18.43 3.38 23.19
N ARG A 69 17.62 2.58 22.51
CA ARG A 69 17.51 1.12 22.72
C ARG A 69 18.28 0.26 21.72
N GLY A 70 18.83 0.86 20.66
CA GLY A 70 19.51 0.08 19.60
C GLY A 70 18.58 -0.81 18.76
N LEU A 71 17.26 -0.71 18.90
CA LEU A 71 16.28 -1.56 18.20
C LEU A 71 15.79 -0.93 16.89
N TYR A 72 16.43 -1.29 15.78
CA TYR A 72 16.10 -0.78 14.44
C TYR A 72 15.32 -1.81 13.61
N LYS A 73 14.13 -1.41 13.12
CA LYS A 73 13.23 -2.29 12.37
C LYS A 73 13.72 -2.61 10.95
N ILE A 74 14.38 -1.65 10.29
CA ILE A 74 14.83 -1.76 8.90
C ILE A 74 16.36 -1.81 8.90
N ARG A 75 16.91 -2.97 8.52
CA ARG A 75 18.35 -3.27 8.53
C ARG A 75 18.71 -4.20 7.38
N SER A 76 19.96 -4.16 6.93
CA SER A 76 20.56 -5.15 6.02
C SER A 76 21.41 -6.19 6.76
N THR A 77 21.34 -6.20 8.09
CA THR A 77 22.14 -7.05 8.98
C THR A 77 21.32 -8.18 9.58
N GLU A 78 21.99 -9.23 10.02
CA GLU A 78 21.37 -10.38 10.66
C GLU A 78 20.58 -9.95 11.91
N THR A 79 19.67 -10.80 12.35
CA THR A 79 18.98 -10.69 13.66
C THR A 79 19.96 -10.39 14.81
N GLY A 80 19.54 -9.58 15.78
CA GLY A 80 20.39 -9.14 16.90
C GLY A 80 21.47 -8.09 16.56
N GLU A 81 21.87 -7.94 15.30
CA GLU A 81 22.92 -6.99 14.89
C GLU A 81 22.40 -5.54 14.77
N LEU A 82 23.28 -4.56 14.98
CA LEU A 82 22.96 -3.14 14.75
C LEU A 82 22.87 -2.82 13.24
N PRO A 83 22.10 -1.80 12.82
CA PRO A 83 22.11 -1.34 11.43
C PRO A 83 23.51 -0.92 11.00
N THR A 84 23.80 -1.05 9.71
CA THR A 84 24.96 -0.39 9.12
C THR A 84 24.74 1.13 9.03
N ASP A 85 25.83 1.90 8.89
CA ASP A 85 25.74 3.34 8.66
C ASP A 85 24.97 3.66 7.36
N GLN A 86 25.08 2.78 6.36
CA GLN A 86 24.32 2.89 5.11
C GLN A 86 22.82 2.67 5.31
N ASP A 87 22.41 1.69 6.13
CA ASP A 87 20.99 1.48 6.46
C ASP A 87 20.38 2.76 7.05
N LEU A 88 21.09 3.39 8.00
CA LEU A 88 20.64 4.64 8.62
C LEU A 88 20.58 5.79 7.59
N PHE A 89 21.59 5.89 6.72
CA PHE A 89 21.65 6.91 5.68
C PHE A 89 20.50 6.79 4.68
N ASP A 90 20.20 5.57 4.23
CA ASP A 90 19.14 5.30 3.25
C ASP A 90 17.77 5.61 3.84
N ILE A 91 17.51 5.21 5.09
CA ILE A 91 16.26 5.53 5.80
C ILE A 91 16.09 7.05 5.96
N ILE A 92 17.14 7.80 6.26
CA ILE A 92 17.04 9.28 6.35
C ILE A 92 16.83 9.89 4.96
N THR A 93 17.48 9.35 3.94
CA THR A 93 17.42 9.84 2.57
C THR A 93 16.01 9.66 1.99
N GLU A 94 15.48 8.44 2.06
CA GLU A 94 14.22 8.02 1.43
C GLU A 94 13.01 8.24 2.33
N GLY A 95 13.23 8.28 3.65
CA GLY A 95 12.17 8.30 4.66
C GLY A 95 11.69 6.89 5.00
N MET A 96 10.52 6.80 5.66
CA MET A 96 9.86 5.51 5.88
C MET A 96 8.44 5.56 5.32
N PRO A 97 8.20 4.99 4.13
CA PRO A 97 6.87 4.86 3.55
C PRO A 97 5.85 4.24 4.51
N GLY A 98 4.58 4.64 4.43
CA GLY A 98 3.55 4.21 5.38
C GLY A 98 3.77 4.71 6.82
N SER A 99 4.55 5.77 7.01
CA SER A 99 4.73 6.47 8.29
C SER A 99 4.81 7.99 8.06
N SER A 100 4.94 8.75 9.15
CA SER A 100 5.14 10.21 9.08
C SER A 100 6.61 10.63 8.91
N MET A 101 7.55 9.71 8.71
CA MET A 101 8.97 10.03 8.48
C MET A 101 9.21 10.37 6.99
N PRO A 102 9.42 11.66 6.64
CA PRO A 102 9.65 12.05 5.25
C PRO A 102 11.06 11.67 4.80
N GLY A 103 11.26 11.60 3.48
CA GLY A 103 12.59 11.57 2.90
C GLY A 103 13.25 12.94 2.95
N TRP A 104 14.50 12.99 3.39
CA TRP A 104 15.25 14.25 3.56
C TRP A 104 16.14 14.59 2.36
N GLU A 105 16.10 13.81 1.29
CA GLU A 105 17.04 13.96 0.18
C GLU A 105 17.01 15.32 -0.52
N THR A 106 15.83 15.94 -0.54
CA THR A 106 15.55 17.21 -1.19
C THR A 106 15.81 18.41 -0.29
N ALA A 107 15.85 18.21 1.03
CA ALA A 107 15.94 19.26 2.04
C ALA A 107 17.33 19.34 2.69
N LEU A 108 18.04 18.21 2.82
CA LEU A 108 19.36 18.11 3.44
C LEU A 108 20.40 17.62 2.43
N SER A 109 21.61 18.17 2.49
CA SER A 109 22.72 17.67 1.67
C SER A 109 23.12 16.25 2.10
N ALA A 110 23.77 15.49 1.22
CA ALA A 110 24.29 14.17 1.59
C ALA A 110 25.25 14.23 2.78
N ASN A 111 26.08 15.28 2.88
CA ASN A 111 26.97 15.48 4.02
C ASN A 111 26.19 15.71 5.31
N ASP A 112 25.15 16.57 5.29
CA ASP A 112 24.33 16.80 6.49
C ASP A 112 23.63 15.51 6.94
N ARG A 113 23.16 14.68 6.00
CA ARG A 113 22.56 13.38 6.33
C ARG A 113 23.57 12.43 6.98
N TRP A 114 24.80 12.36 6.47
CA TRP A 114 25.88 11.57 7.10
C TRP A 114 26.26 12.08 8.50
N GLU A 115 26.28 13.39 8.70
CA GLU A 115 26.51 14.00 10.03
C GLU A 115 25.39 13.64 11.02
N VAL A 116 24.13 13.58 10.55
CA VAL A 116 23.00 13.13 11.37
C VAL A 116 23.11 11.64 11.70
N VAL A 117 23.53 10.78 10.76
CA VAL A 117 23.80 9.36 11.05
C VAL A 117 24.81 9.23 12.18
N ALA A 118 25.92 9.97 12.10
CA ALA A 118 26.94 9.98 13.15
C ALA A 118 26.37 10.41 14.50
N TYR A 119 25.51 11.42 14.53
CA TYR A 119 24.86 11.89 15.75
C TYR A 119 23.84 10.90 16.32
N ILE A 120 23.00 10.26 15.48
CA ILE A 120 22.02 9.25 15.93
C ILE A 120 22.71 8.09 16.65
N LYS A 121 23.85 7.65 16.14
CA LYS A 121 24.65 6.58 16.76
C LYS A 121 25.13 6.93 18.17
N THR A 122 25.16 8.21 18.56
CA THR A 122 25.56 8.61 19.91
C THR A 122 24.51 8.32 20.99
N PHE A 123 23.25 8.07 20.61
CA PHE A 123 22.17 7.78 21.55
C PHE A 123 22.23 6.36 22.14
N TYR A 124 23.01 5.45 21.54
CA TYR A 124 23.15 4.08 22.01
C TYR A 124 24.63 3.66 22.02
N ASP A 125 25.16 3.33 23.21
CA ASP A 125 26.59 3.02 23.36
C ASP A 125 27.01 1.74 22.63
N GLY A 126 26.08 0.83 22.30
CA GLY A 126 26.39 -0.37 21.53
C GLY A 126 27.00 -0.10 20.14
N PHE A 127 26.78 1.07 19.54
CA PHE A 127 27.47 1.46 18.30
C PHE A 127 28.98 1.72 18.51
N LYS A 128 29.39 2.10 19.71
CA LYS A 128 30.81 2.31 20.08
C LYS A 128 31.45 1.03 20.60
N GLU A 129 30.68 0.20 21.29
CA GLU A 129 31.13 -1.04 21.91
C GLU A 129 31.30 -2.19 20.91
N ALA A 130 30.70 -2.09 19.72
CA ALA A 130 30.84 -3.09 18.67
C ALA A 130 32.33 -3.27 18.25
N GLU A 131 32.91 -4.42 18.63
CA GLU A 131 34.30 -4.76 18.30
C GLU A 131 34.48 -5.15 16.82
N THR A 132 33.41 -5.64 16.19
CA THR A 132 33.38 -6.03 14.78
C THR A 132 32.23 -5.33 14.05
N PRO A 133 32.37 -5.08 12.73
CA PRO A 133 31.25 -4.59 11.92
C PRO A 133 30.04 -5.52 12.01
N PRO A 134 28.81 -4.98 11.99
CA PRO A 134 27.60 -5.80 11.96
C PRO A 134 27.61 -6.80 10.81
N LYS A 135 27.17 -8.03 11.08
CA LYS A 135 27.07 -9.08 10.07
C LYS A 135 25.93 -8.76 9.09
N GLN A 136 26.26 -8.64 7.81
CA GLN A 136 25.28 -8.37 6.76
C GLN A 136 24.59 -9.65 6.30
N ILE A 137 23.30 -9.54 6.00
CA ILE A 137 22.51 -10.62 5.42
C ILE A 137 23.08 -10.98 4.04
N ASN A 138 23.44 -12.25 3.89
CA ASN A 138 23.96 -12.76 2.63
C ASN A 138 22.84 -12.93 1.58
N LEU A 139 22.92 -12.22 0.46
CA LEU A 139 21.94 -12.35 -0.64
C LEU A 139 22.31 -13.43 -1.67
N SER A 140 23.41 -14.17 -1.44
CA SER A 140 23.80 -15.30 -2.28
C SER A 140 22.73 -16.39 -2.26
N GLY A 141 22.57 -17.10 -3.37
CA GLY A 141 21.53 -18.13 -3.48
C GLY A 141 20.14 -17.58 -3.76
N LYS A 142 20.01 -16.30 -4.16
CA LYS A 142 18.75 -15.71 -4.61
C LYS A 142 18.00 -16.59 -5.59
N VAL A 143 16.79 -17.00 -5.22
CA VAL A 143 15.87 -17.70 -6.11
C VAL A 143 15.20 -16.68 -7.04
N PRO A 144 15.36 -16.79 -8.37
CA PRO A 144 14.73 -15.87 -9.31
C PRO A 144 13.20 -15.93 -9.24
N TYR A 145 12.57 -14.77 -9.43
CA TYR A 145 11.12 -14.66 -9.53
C TYR A 145 10.60 -15.52 -10.69
N SER A 146 9.66 -16.42 -10.40
CA SER A 146 8.98 -17.28 -11.37
C SER A 146 7.62 -17.73 -10.82
N GLU A 147 6.70 -18.14 -11.69
CA GLU A 147 5.39 -18.67 -11.27
C GLU A 147 5.53 -19.83 -10.29
N GLN A 148 6.46 -20.76 -10.56
CA GLN A 148 6.75 -21.88 -9.67
C GLN A 148 7.26 -21.39 -8.30
N SER A 149 8.15 -20.40 -8.27
CA SER A 149 8.67 -19.87 -7.01
C SER A 149 7.56 -19.19 -6.18
N VAL A 150 6.65 -18.47 -6.86
CA VAL A 150 5.47 -17.85 -6.25
C VAL A 150 4.51 -18.89 -5.69
N GLU A 151 4.25 -19.99 -6.41
CA GLU A 151 3.39 -21.08 -5.94
C GLU A 151 3.98 -21.75 -4.69
N THR A 152 5.27 -22.06 -4.70
CA THR A 152 5.98 -22.56 -3.50
C THR A 152 5.90 -21.56 -2.34
N GLY A 153 6.14 -20.27 -2.60
CA GLY A 153 6.05 -19.23 -1.58
C GLY A 153 4.65 -19.07 -1.00
N LYS A 154 3.61 -19.23 -1.81
CA LYS A 154 2.21 -19.22 -1.35
C LYS A 154 1.91 -20.38 -0.41
N ALA A 155 2.40 -21.58 -0.71
CA ALA A 155 2.24 -22.74 0.18
C ALA A 155 2.96 -22.50 1.51
N LEU A 156 4.20 -21.99 1.46
CA LEU A 156 4.99 -21.64 2.65
C LEU A 156 4.31 -20.55 3.50
N TYR A 157 3.66 -19.57 2.87
CA TYR A 157 2.95 -18.52 3.60
C TYR A 157 1.83 -19.06 4.51
N THR A 158 1.14 -20.12 4.07
CA THR A 158 0.16 -20.84 4.90
C THR A 158 0.86 -21.75 5.91
N GLU A 159 1.85 -22.55 5.48
CA GLU A 159 2.59 -23.51 6.33
C GLU A 159 3.26 -22.82 7.53
N LEU A 160 3.87 -21.67 7.29
CA LEU A 160 4.57 -20.88 8.32
C LEU A 160 3.63 -19.99 9.15
N GLY A 161 2.31 -20.11 8.96
CA GLY A 161 1.32 -19.36 9.75
C GLY A 161 1.28 -17.84 9.47
N CYS A 162 1.83 -17.37 8.34
CA CYS A 162 1.84 -15.94 8.02
C CYS A 162 0.41 -15.35 7.93
N ILE A 163 -0.56 -16.19 7.56
CA ILE A 163 -1.99 -15.85 7.47
C ILE A 163 -2.58 -15.35 8.80
N GLU A 164 -2.05 -15.79 9.95
CA GLU A 164 -2.60 -15.44 11.27
C GLU A 164 -2.48 -13.95 11.56
N CYS A 165 -1.41 -13.32 11.05
CA CYS A 165 -1.19 -11.88 11.19
C CYS A 165 -1.52 -11.14 9.89
N HIS A 166 -1.03 -11.61 8.74
CA HIS A 166 -1.14 -10.86 7.50
C HIS A 166 -2.42 -11.14 6.71
N GLY A 167 -3.21 -12.15 7.07
CA GLY A 167 -4.42 -12.57 6.36
C GLY A 167 -4.13 -13.38 5.10
N ASN A 168 -5.17 -13.98 4.52
CA ASN A 168 -5.06 -14.95 3.41
C ASN A 168 -4.36 -14.41 2.16
N ILE A 169 -4.51 -13.12 1.91
CA ILE A 169 -3.95 -12.42 0.73
C ILE A 169 -3.13 -11.20 1.13
N GLY A 170 -2.67 -11.16 2.38
CA GLY A 170 -1.69 -10.18 2.83
C GLY A 170 -2.24 -8.78 3.07
N ARG A 171 -3.53 -8.57 3.37
CA ARG A 171 -4.06 -7.22 3.66
C ARG A 171 -3.84 -6.76 5.10
N GLY A 172 -3.29 -7.62 5.96
CA GLY A 172 -3.08 -7.32 7.38
C GLY A 172 -4.33 -7.52 8.23
N ASP A 173 -5.25 -8.36 7.74
CA ASP A 173 -6.56 -8.70 8.31
C ASP A 173 -6.57 -10.09 8.98
N GLY A 174 -5.39 -10.60 9.36
CA GLY A 174 -5.28 -11.86 10.09
C GLY A 174 -5.98 -11.79 11.46
N THR A 175 -6.45 -12.94 11.94
CA THR A 175 -7.15 -13.09 13.23
C THR A 175 -6.36 -12.56 14.42
N SER A 176 -5.03 -12.65 14.38
CA SER A 176 -4.12 -12.18 15.43
C SER A 176 -3.68 -10.73 15.23
N ALA A 177 -3.94 -10.12 14.07
CA ALA A 177 -3.47 -8.78 13.74
C ALA A 177 -3.89 -7.68 14.75
N PRO A 178 -5.13 -7.67 15.27
CA PRO A 178 -5.57 -6.64 16.21
C PRO A 178 -4.83 -6.68 17.56
N ASP A 179 -4.34 -7.86 17.97
CA ASP A 179 -3.72 -8.06 19.29
C ASP A 179 -2.20 -7.87 19.28
N LEU A 180 -1.60 -7.61 18.11
CA LEU A 180 -0.17 -7.43 17.98
C LEU A 180 0.29 -6.12 18.63
N THR A 181 1.28 -6.23 19.49
CA THR A 181 1.95 -5.09 20.11
C THR A 181 3.43 -5.08 19.78
N ASP A 182 4.02 -3.89 19.76
CA ASP A 182 5.46 -3.74 19.72
C ASP A 182 6.07 -3.81 21.13
N GLU A 183 7.40 -3.85 21.19
CA GLU A 183 8.18 -3.93 22.45
C GLU A 183 7.91 -2.75 23.41
N TRP A 184 7.27 -1.68 22.94
CA TRP A 184 6.91 -0.50 23.71
C TRP A 184 5.44 -0.50 24.14
N GLY A 185 4.69 -1.58 23.86
CA GLY A 185 3.29 -1.74 24.21
C GLY A 185 2.32 -0.98 23.29
N PHE A 186 2.80 -0.44 22.17
CA PHE A 186 1.93 0.16 21.17
C PHE A 186 1.40 -0.92 20.22
N GLN A 187 0.11 -0.83 19.89
CA GLN A 187 -0.48 -1.68 18.87
C GLN A 187 0.28 -1.53 17.54
N SER A 188 0.67 -2.66 16.93
CA SER A 188 1.49 -2.70 15.72
C SER A 188 0.82 -3.55 14.66
N TRP A 189 0.11 -2.88 13.76
CA TRP A 189 -0.54 -3.54 12.64
C TRP A 189 0.46 -4.11 11.61
N PRO A 190 0.23 -5.32 11.09
CA PRO A 190 0.93 -5.84 9.93
C PRO A 190 0.77 -4.93 8.73
N ALA A 191 1.80 -4.82 7.89
CA ALA A 191 1.70 -4.07 6.65
C ALA A 191 0.72 -4.75 5.68
N ASN A 192 -0.07 -3.96 4.94
CA ASN A 192 -0.81 -4.45 3.78
C ASN A 192 0.19 -4.76 2.66
N LEU A 193 0.47 -6.05 2.48
CA LEU A 193 1.43 -6.61 1.55
C LEU A 193 1.05 -6.40 0.08
N THR A 194 -0.22 -6.08 -0.20
CA THR A 194 -0.67 -5.70 -1.56
C THR A 194 -0.25 -4.28 -1.94
N GLN A 195 0.22 -3.48 -0.97
CA GLN A 195 0.61 -2.09 -1.14
C GLN A 195 2.11 -1.89 -0.94
N GLY A 196 2.93 -2.49 -1.80
CA GLY A 196 4.40 -2.46 -1.70
C GLY A 196 5.00 -1.05 -1.59
N TRP A 197 4.33 -0.01 -2.09
CA TRP A 197 4.77 1.39 -1.94
C TRP A 197 4.73 1.91 -0.50
N ASN A 198 4.16 1.16 0.45
CA ASN A 198 4.15 1.46 1.88
C ASN A 198 5.19 0.61 2.66
N PHE A 199 6.02 -0.19 1.99
CA PHE A 199 7.04 -1.00 2.67
C PHE A 199 8.19 -0.12 3.14
N ARG A 200 8.34 0.01 4.45
CA ARG A 200 9.34 0.87 5.10
C ARG A 200 10.79 0.55 4.73
N GLY A 201 11.06 -0.69 4.34
CA GLY A 201 12.40 -1.16 4.01
C GLY A 201 12.63 -1.52 2.55
N GLY A 202 11.73 -1.10 1.65
CA GLY A 202 11.77 -1.41 0.22
C GLY A 202 10.83 -2.54 -0.19
N ALA A 203 10.42 -2.52 -1.45
CA ALA A 203 9.43 -3.44 -2.03
C ALA A 203 10.04 -4.44 -3.02
N ASP A 204 11.36 -4.43 -3.21
CA ASP A 204 12.04 -5.40 -4.04
C ASP A 204 12.20 -6.74 -3.31
N THR A 205 12.32 -7.84 -4.05
CA THR A 205 12.42 -9.18 -3.45
C THR A 205 13.55 -9.27 -2.44
N GLU A 206 14.69 -8.62 -2.71
CA GLU A 206 15.85 -8.58 -1.79
C GLU A 206 15.55 -7.84 -0.49
N ASP A 207 14.75 -6.79 -0.56
CA ASP A 207 14.35 -6.02 0.62
C ASP A 207 13.34 -6.78 1.46
N ILE A 208 12.36 -7.42 0.82
CA ILE A 208 11.40 -8.30 1.49
C ILE A 208 12.14 -9.46 2.17
N PHE A 209 13.07 -10.10 1.46
CA PHE A 209 13.91 -11.18 1.98
C PHE A 209 14.67 -10.78 3.25
N LYS A 210 15.28 -9.58 3.27
CA LYS A 210 15.99 -9.08 4.45
C LYS A 210 15.06 -8.95 5.68
N ARG A 211 13.75 -8.74 5.50
CA ARG A 211 12.80 -8.67 6.63
C ARG A 211 12.52 -10.03 7.25
N PHE A 212 12.55 -11.09 6.45
CA PHE A 212 12.43 -12.46 6.95
C PHE A 212 13.69 -12.86 7.71
N ILE A 213 14.87 -12.65 7.14
CA ILE A 213 16.12 -13.07 7.79
C ILE A 213 16.49 -12.19 8.98
N GLY A 214 16.36 -10.86 8.86
CA GLY A 214 16.74 -9.94 9.92
C GLY A 214 15.65 -9.71 10.97
N GLY A 215 14.40 -10.09 10.68
CA GLY A 215 13.23 -9.73 11.46
C GLY A 215 12.96 -8.22 11.50
N LEU A 216 11.87 -7.81 12.16
CA LEU A 216 11.59 -6.41 12.46
C LEU A 216 11.73 -6.16 13.96
N ALA A 217 12.94 -5.75 14.37
CA ALA A 217 13.32 -5.61 15.78
C ALA A 217 12.31 -4.78 16.61
N GLY A 218 11.89 -5.37 17.73
CA GLY A 218 10.90 -4.79 18.64
C GLY A 218 9.47 -4.81 18.11
N SER A 219 9.14 -5.65 17.13
CA SER A 219 7.76 -5.93 16.72
C SER A 219 7.48 -7.42 16.76
N ALA A 220 6.21 -7.80 16.62
CA ALA A 220 5.77 -9.20 16.57
C ALA A 220 6.21 -9.98 15.31
N MET A 221 6.94 -9.37 14.36
CA MET A 221 7.47 -10.07 13.19
C MET A 221 8.91 -10.54 13.46
N PRO A 222 9.11 -11.84 13.77
CA PRO A 222 10.41 -12.37 14.16
C PRO A 222 11.37 -12.44 12.98
N ALA A 223 12.65 -12.65 13.28
CA ALA A 223 13.59 -13.18 12.30
C ALA A 223 13.28 -14.64 12.02
N PHE A 224 13.67 -15.18 10.88
CA PHE A 224 13.51 -16.60 10.55
C PHE A 224 14.79 -17.33 10.94
N GLU A 225 14.81 -17.88 12.16
CA GLU A 225 15.91 -18.67 12.69
C GLU A 225 15.45 -19.55 13.86
N GLY A 226 16.13 -20.68 14.11
CA GLY A 226 15.87 -21.51 15.29
C GLY A 226 14.39 -21.86 15.49
N ASP A 227 13.89 -21.70 16.71
CA ASP A 227 12.52 -22.02 17.11
C ASP A 227 11.45 -21.10 16.49
N SER A 228 11.84 -19.91 16.04
CA SER A 228 10.92 -18.97 15.37
C SER A 228 10.57 -19.38 13.93
N PHE A 229 11.26 -20.38 13.36
CA PHE A 229 11.00 -20.89 12.03
C PHE A 229 10.46 -22.34 12.08
N PRO A 230 9.17 -22.57 11.78
CA PRO A 230 8.60 -23.91 11.74
C PRO A 230 9.38 -24.85 10.80
N GLY A 231 9.80 -26.01 11.32
CA GLY A 231 10.60 -26.98 10.57
C GLY A 231 12.04 -26.54 10.33
N PHE A 232 12.63 -25.72 11.21
CA PHE A 232 14.05 -25.35 11.17
C PHE A 232 14.97 -26.57 11.02
N GLY A 233 15.88 -26.54 10.03
CA GLY A 233 16.78 -27.66 9.73
C GLY A 233 16.16 -28.78 8.88
N LEU A 234 14.86 -28.75 8.59
CA LEU A 234 14.18 -29.73 7.74
C LEU A 234 13.97 -29.20 6.32
N THR A 235 14.20 -30.04 5.30
CA THR A 235 13.85 -29.72 3.91
C THR A 235 12.33 -29.55 3.75
N ALA A 236 11.88 -29.06 2.59
CA ALA A 236 10.45 -28.96 2.30
C ALA A 236 9.75 -30.34 2.35
N GLU A 237 10.40 -31.38 1.83
CA GLU A 237 9.90 -32.75 1.85
C GLU A 237 9.85 -33.31 3.27
N GLU A 238 10.91 -33.10 4.06
CA GLU A 238 10.97 -33.52 5.46
C GLU A 238 9.92 -32.79 6.32
N SER A 239 9.75 -31.48 6.12
CA SER A 239 8.72 -30.69 6.82
C SER A 239 7.31 -31.20 6.47
N SER A 240 7.05 -31.43 5.18
CA SER A 240 5.77 -31.98 4.72
C SER A 240 5.52 -33.38 5.26
N ARG A 241 6.56 -34.22 5.33
CA ARG A 241 6.47 -35.58 5.86
C ARG A 241 6.21 -35.58 7.37
N MET A 242 6.87 -34.70 8.11
CA MET A 242 6.62 -34.52 9.55
C MET A 242 5.16 -34.14 9.79
N ILE A 243 4.63 -33.15 9.07
CA ILE A 243 3.22 -32.73 9.15
C ILE A 243 2.26 -33.88 8.78
N GLU A 244 2.58 -34.68 7.75
CA GLU A 244 1.76 -35.84 7.39
C GLU A 244 1.71 -36.87 8.53
N LEU A 245 2.85 -37.14 9.17
CA LEU A 245 2.96 -38.09 10.28
C LEU A 245 2.20 -37.58 11.51
N ASP A 246 2.34 -36.29 11.86
CA ASP A 246 1.66 -35.69 13.01
C ASP A 246 0.12 -35.69 12.88
N ASN A 247 -0.38 -35.67 11.65
CA ASN A 247 -1.81 -35.68 11.36
C ASN A 247 -2.42 -37.10 11.30
N LYS A 248 -1.63 -38.16 11.51
CA LYS A 248 -2.15 -39.53 11.54
C LYS A 248 -2.69 -39.90 12.92
N ASP A 249 -3.93 -40.42 12.94
CA ASP A 249 -4.55 -40.96 14.15
C ASP A 249 -3.82 -42.22 14.68
N GLU A 250 -3.27 -43.03 13.77
CA GLU A 250 -2.50 -44.24 14.09
C GLU A 250 -1.28 -44.33 13.14
N MET A 251 -0.10 -44.55 13.73
CA MET A 251 1.18 -44.71 13.02
C MET A 251 1.66 -46.16 13.12
N THR A 252 2.31 -46.65 12.08
CA THR A 252 3.05 -47.93 12.15
C THR A 252 4.37 -47.74 12.91
N GLU A 253 4.96 -48.82 13.44
CA GLU A 253 6.27 -48.76 14.13
C GLU A 253 7.37 -48.08 13.28
N VAL A 254 7.32 -48.27 11.95
CA VAL A 254 8.26 -47.64 11.01
C VAL A 254 8.01 -46.13 10.90
N GLU A 255 6.75 -45.71 10.89
CA GLU A 255 6.37 -44.30 10.84
C GLU A 255 6.67 -43.59 12.17
N GLU A 256 6.54 -44.29 13.31
CA GLU A 256 6.96 -43.77 14.62
C GLU A 256 8.46 -43.55 14.67
N GLU A 257 9.26 -44.49 14.15
CA GLU A 257 10.72 -44.35 14.07
C GLU A 257 11.12 -43.21 13.11
N GLU A 258 10.44 -43.07 11.98
CA GLU A 258 10.66 -41.98 11.01
C GLU A 258 10.33 -40.62 11.63
N SER A 259 9.18 -40.49 12.32
CA SER A 259 8.80 -39.27 13.02
C SER A 259 9.84 -38.90 14.09
N ALA A 260 10.27 -39.87 14.90
CA ALA A 260 11.29 -39.63 15.93
C ALA A 260 12.61 -39.11 15.34
N GLN A 261 13.05 -39.62 14.18
CA GLN A 261 14.25 -39.15 13.50
C GLN A 261 14.11 -37.71 12.98
N LEU A 262 12.92 -37.32 12.49
CA LEU A 262 12.65 -35.96 12.04
C LEU A 262 12.65 -34.97 13.21
N TYR A 263 12.02 -35.34 14.33
CA TYR A 263 12.05 -34.53 15.56
C TYR A 263 13.46 -34.42 16.14
N GLU A 264 14.24 -35.51 16.19
CA GLU A 264 15.64 -35.45 16.66
C GLU A 264 16.49 -34.51 15.81
N LYS A 265 16.30 -34.51 14.48
CA LYS A 265 16.98 -33.59 13.57
C LYS A 265 16.55 -32.13 13.79
N TYR A 266 15.25 -31.90 13.95
CA TYR A 266 14.70 -30.57 14.22
C TYR A 266 15.19 -30.02 15.56
N ASP A 267 15.02 -30.78 16.64
CA ASP A 267 15.42 -30.39 18.00
C ASP A 267 16.92 -30.11 18.07
N ALA A 268 17.75 -30.94 17.46
CA ALA A 268 19.20 -30.71 17.40
C ALA A 268 19.56 -29.38 16.71
N ALA A 269 18.88 -29.04 15.60
CA ALA A 269 19.12 -27.78 14.90
C ALA A 269 18.64 -26.57 15.73
N VAL A 270 17.48 -26.68 16.38
CA VAL A 270 16.92 -25.64 17.24
C VAL A 270 17.80 -25.40 18.47
N ASP A 271 18.24 -26.46 19.16
CA ASP A 271 19.12 -26.35 20.32
C ASP A 271 20.44 -25.64 19.97
N ILE A 272 21.02 -25.94 18.80
CA ILE A 272 22.21 -25.24 18.31
C ILE A 272 21.92 -23.76 18.08
N ALA A 273 20.78 -23.42 17.47
CA ALA A 273 20.40 -22.03 17.23
C ALA A 273 20.18 -21.24 18.53
N LEU A 274 19.52 -21.86 19.53
CA LEU A 274 19.31 -21.26 20.85
C LEU A 274 20.63 -21.03 21.58
N ASN A 275 21.53 -22.01 21.58
CA ASN A 275 22.86 -21.87 22.18
C ASN A 275 23.65 -20.71 21.53
N LEU A 276 23.56 -20.56 20.21
CA LEU A 276 24.18 -19.45 19.48
C LEU A 276 23.58 -18.10 19.87
N ALA A 277 22.24 -18.01 20.01
CA ALA A 277 21.55 -16.79 20.44
C ALA A 277 21.91 -16.38 21.88
N GLU A 278 22.22 -17.34 22.75
CA GLU A 278 22.73 -17.08 24.10
C GLU A 278 24.22 -16.68 24.14
N GLY A 279 24.89 -16.61 22.98
CA GLY A 279 26.29 -16.23 22.86
C GLY A 279 27.28 -17.37 23.10
N THR A 280 26.83 -18.63 23.01
CA THR A 280 27.70 -19.80 23.14
C THR A 280 28.53 -20.00 21.87
N GLU A 281 29.83 -20.25 22.03
CA GLU A 281 30.68 -20.63 20.90
C GLU A 281 30.35 -22.04 20.41
N LEU A 282 29.92 -22.16 19.16
CA LEU A 282 29.63 -23.44 18.52
C LEU A 282 30.91 -24.16 18.10
N SER A 283 30.91 -25.49 18.22
CA SER A 283 31.90 -26.35 17.58
C SER A 283 31.80 -26.30 16.05
N ALA A 284 32.81 -26.81 15.35
CA ALA A 284 32.80 -26.83 13.89
C ALA A 284 31.67 -27.71 13.30
N GLU A 285 31.28 -28.79 13.99
CA GLU A 285 30.16 -29.64 13.59
C GLU A 285 28.82 -28.95 13.82
N GLU A 286 28.60 -28.37 15.00
CA GLU A 286 27.36 -27.63 15.30
C GLU A 286 27.18 -26.45 14.35
N LYS A 287 28.27 -25.73 14.04
CA LYS A 287 28.25 -24.66 13.06
C LYS A 287 27.83 -25.16 11.67
N GLN A 288 28.35 -26.31 11.23
CA GLN A 288 27.95 -26.88 9.94
C GLN A 288 26.46 -27.24 9.90
N ILE A 289 25.94 -27.82 10.98
CA ILE A 289 24.50 -28.15 11.11
C ILE A 289 23.65 -26.87 11.04
N TYR A 290 24.04 -25.83 11.77
CA TYR A 290 23.36 -24.53 11.73
C TYR A 290 23.42 -23.89 10.34
N ASP A 291 24.59 -23.86 9.70
CA ASP A 291 24.78 -23.29 8.37
C ASP A 291 23.92 -24.03 7.32
N ASP A 292 23.81 -25.36 7.42
CA ASP A 292 22.95 -26.17 6.55
C ASP A 292 21.46 -25.91 6.81
N ALA A 293 21.04 -25.74 8.08
CA ALA A 293 19.69 -25.36 8.43
C ALA A 293 19.32 -23.96 7.90
N MET A 294 20.19 -22.97 8.10
CA MET A 294 20.00 -21.61 7.60
C MET A 294 19.94 -21.55 6.08
N LYS A 295 20.66 -22.43 5.36
CA LYS A 295 20.56 -22.52 3.91
C LYS A 295 19.14 -22.88 3.45
N VAL A 296 18.47 -23.81 4.15
CA VAL A 296 17.08 -24.16 3.87
C VAL A 296 16.14 -23.00 4.16
N VAL A 297 16.36 -22.31 5.29
CA VAL A 297 15.60 -21.10 5.64
C VAL A 297 15.73 -20.02 4.57
N TYR A 298 16.95 -19.79 4.06
CA TYR A 298 17.21 -18.81 3.01
C TYR A 298 16.48 -19.17 1.71
N GLU A 299 16.54 -20.42 1.29
CA GLU A 299 15.83 -20.89 0.09
C GLU A 299 14.32 -20.68 0.23
N LYS A 300 13.71 -21.16 1.33
CA LYS A 300 12.28 -20.97 1.63
C LYS A 300 11.90 -19.48 1.69
N SER A 301 12.74 -18.64 2.31
CA SER A 301 12.52 -17.20 2.43
C SER A 301 12.54 -16.47 1.09
N TRP A 302 13.36 -16.92 0.11
CA TRP A 302 13.33 -16.37 -1.24
C TRP A 302 12.02 -16.69 -1.98
N HIS A 303 11.52 -17.92 -1.83
CA HIS A 303 10.21 -18.30 -2.35
C HIS A 303 9.09 -17.43 -1.74
N LEU A 304 9.10 -17.30 -0.41
CA LEU A 304 8.15 -16.45 0.30
C LEU A 304 8.24 -14.98 -0.14
N ALA A 305 9.45 -14.45 -0.34
CA ALA A 305 9.65 -13.08 -0.81
C ALA A 305 9.10 -12.86 -2.22
N ASN A 306 9.26 -13.85 -3.12
CA ASN A 306 8.65 -13.82 -4.45
C ASN A 306 7.12 -13.86 -4.37
N TYR A 307 6.54 -14.66 -3.47
CA TYR A 307 5.10 -14.67 -3.25
C TYR A 307 4.60 -13.31 -2.74
N VAL A 308 5.21 -12.74 -1.69
CA VAL A 308 4.85 -11.40 -1.20
C VAL A 308 4.99 -10.35 -2.31
N LYS A 309 6.06 -10.43 -3.13
CA LYS A 309 6.23 -9.56 -4.30
C LYS A 309 5.11 -9.73 -5.34
N SER A 310 4.51 -10.91 -5.45
CA SER A 310 3.42 -11.18 -6.38
C SER A 310 2.06 -10.62 -5.93
N LEU A 311 1.88 -10.29 -4.64
CA LEU A 311 0.65 -9.75 -4.09
C LEU A 311 0.40 -8.29 -4.48
N MET A 312 1.46 -7.54 -4.78
CA MET A 312 1.39 -6.12 -5.13
C MET A 312 1.28 -5.92 -6.65
N PRO A 313 0.61 -4.86 -7.13
CA PRO A 313 0.61 -4.52 -8.53
C PRO A 313 2.01 -4.11 -8.99
N GLU A 314 2.31 -4.29 -10.28
CA GLU A 314 3.61 -3.93 -10.88
C GLU A 314 3.97 -2.46 -10.67
N LYS A 315 2.95 -1.59 -10.63
CA LYS A 315 3.10 -0.15 -10.40
C LYS A 315 2.13 0.32 -9.34
N ARG A 316 2.57 1.30 -8.56
CA ARG A 316 1.69 2.05 -7.66
C ARG A 316 0.54 2.66 -8.47
N PRO A 317 -0.72 2.53 -8.01
CA PRO A 317 -1.85 3.18 -8.64
C PRO A 317 -1.68 4.71 -8.68
N GLU A 318 -1.96 5.29 -9.85
CA GLU A 318 -1.91 6.73 -10.03
C GLU A 318 -3.25 7.37 -9.61
N PRO A 319 -3.25 8.52 -8.91
CA PRO A 319 -4.47 9.21 -8.54
C PRO A 319 -5.36 9.55 -9.76
N ALA A 320 -6.68 9.53 -9.56
CA ALA A 320 -7.71 9.73 -10.59
C ALA A 320 -7.84 11.18 -11.12
N ILE A 321 -6.72 11.79 -11.51
CA ILE A 321 -6.61 13.17 -12.02
C ILE A 321 -6.08 13.19 -13.46
N GLY A 322 -6.36 14.28 -14.18
CA GLY A 322 -5.89 14.48 -15.55
C GLY A 322 -6.38 13.38 -16.49
N ASN A 323 -5.45 12.61 -17.06
CA ASN A 323 -5.76 11.52 -17.98
C ASN A 323 -6.34 10.27 -17.27
N ASN A 324 -6.20 10.18 -15.94
CA ASN A 324 -6.66 9.05 -15.13
C ASN A 324 -8.04 9.28 -14.49
N VAL A 325 -8.79 10.29 -14.94
CA VAL A 325 -10.17 10.55 -14.49
C VAL A 325 -11.03 9.28 -14.59
N LEU A 326 -11.93 9.09 -13.61
CA LEU A 326 -12.94 8.04 -13.66
C LEU A 326 -13.90 8.28 -14.83
N ARG A 327 -13.85 7.37 -15.79
CA ARG A 327 -14.71 7.35 -16.97
C ARG A 327 -15.63 6.14 -16.84
N SER A 328 -16.91 6.40 -16.59
CA SER A 328 -17.90 5.33 -16.57
C SER A 328 -18.06 4.79 -17.99
N GLN A 329 -17.85 3.48 -18.16
CA GLN A 329 -17.87 2.83 -19.46
C GLN A 329 -19.31 2.57 -19.90
N TYR A 330 -19.65 2.96 -21.13
CA TYR A 330 -20.96 2.64 -21.70
C TYR A 330 -21.04 1.17 -22.09
N ILE A 331 -22.14 0.52 -21.72
CA ILE A 331 -22.53 -0.80 -22.23
C ILE A 331 -23.99 -0.79 -22.69
N GLN A 332 -24.30 -1.68 -23.63
CA GLN A 332 -25.65 -1.85 -24.12
C GLN A 332 -26.35 -2.96 -23.32
N GLY A 333 -27.52 -2.66 -22.74
CA GLY A 333 -28.31 -3.62 -21.97
C GLY A 333 -28.20 -3.43 -20.45
N GLU A 334 -28.39 -4.52 -19.72
CA GLU A 334 -28.37 -4.52 -18.25
C GLU A 334 -26.96 -4.26 -17.69
N LEU A 335 -26.90 -3.53 -16.58
CA LEU A 335 -25.65 -3.26 -15.89
C LEU A 335 -25.21 -4.48 -15.07
N PRO A 336 -23.89 -4.75 -14.96
CA PRO A 336 -23.40 -5.85 -14.16
C PRO A 336 -23.69 -5.64 -12.67
N GLU A 337 -24.21 -6.69 -12.03
CA GLU A 337 -24.28 -6.83 -10.57
C GLU A 337 -22.88 -6.98 -9.96
N MET A 338 -22.75 -6.91 -8.62
CA MET A 338 -21.45 -6.82 -7.92
C MET A 338 -20.44 -7.91 -8.33
N ASP A 339 -20.85 -9.17 -8.35
CA ASP A 339 -19.95 -10.33 -8.55
C ASP A 339 -19.74 -10.70 -10.03
N ASN A 340 -20.20 -9.85 -10.96
CA ASN A 340 -20.07 -10.12 -12.37
C ASN A 340 -18.61 -9.93 -12.84
N THR A 341 -18.09 -10.88 -13.61
CA THR A 341 -16.72 -10.85 -14.15
C THR A 341 -16.45 -9.68 -15.10
N ALA A 342 -17.48 -9.00 -15.60
CA ALA A 342 -17.33 -7.76 -16.38
C ALA A 342 -16.46 -6.72 -15.65
N TRP A 343 -16.60 -6.61 -14.31
CA TRP A 343 -15.80 -5.70 -13.50
C TRP A 343 -14.28 -5.95 -13.59
N GLU A 344 -13.85 -7.18 -13.87
CA GLU A 344 -12.43 -7.54 -14.01
C GLU A 344 -11.79 -6.92 -15.26
N THR A 345 -12.60 -6.58 -16.27
CA THR A 345 -12.12 -5.94 -17.51
C THR A 345 -11.80 -4.46 -17.34
N LEU A 346 -12.31 -3.84 -16.28
CA LEU A 346 -12.07 -2.44 -15.95
C LEU A 346 -10.89 -2.28 -15.00
N GLU A 347 -9.99 -1.36 -15.35
CA GLU A 347 -9.03 -0.80 -14.41
C GLU A 347 -9.77 0.09 -13.39
N ALA A 348 -9.52 -0.13 -12.10
CA ALA A 348 -10.07 0.74 -11.07
C ALA A 348 -9.35 2.09 -11.06
N ARG A 349 -10.07 3.18 -10.78
CA ARG A 349 -9.46 4.48 -10.53
C ARG A 349 -9.21 4.67 -9.05
N TYR A 350 -7.98 5.07 -8.73
CA TYR A 350 -7.47 5.22 -7.36
C TYR A 350 -7.70 6.65 -6.85
N PHE A 351 -8.38 6.76 -5.71
CA PHE A 351 -8.68 8.01 -5.03
C PHE A 351 -8.01 8.01 -3.65
N PRO A 352 -6.81 8.59 -3.50
CA PRO A 352 -6.12 8.62 -2.23
C PRO A 352 -6.89 9.46 -1.21
N LEU A 353 -7.01 8.90 -0.01
CA LEU A 353 -7.66 9.48 1.15
C LEU A 353 -6.60 10.06 2.10
N VAL A 354 -6.97 11.12 2.81
CA VAL A 354 -6.17 11.71 3.87
C VAL A 354 -7.02 11.93 5.10
N GLY A 355 -6.42 11.80 6.29
CA GLY A 355 -7.08 12.12 7.55
C GLY A 355 -7.51 13.59 7.60
N GLN A 356 -8.72 13.86 8.09
CA GLN A 356 -9.15 15.24 8.27
C GLN A 356 -8.68 15.79 9.62
N ILE A 357 -7.88 16.84 9.55
CA ILE A 357 -7.20 17.44 10.72
C ILE A 357 -7.69 18.86 11.04
N VAL A 358 -8.73 19.32 10.34
CA VAL A 358 -9.22 20.71 10.44
C VAL A 358 -10.20 20.86 11.60
N ILE A 359 -11.13 19.92 11.74
CA ILE A 359 -12.24 19.98 12.70
C ILE A 359 -12.09 18.86 13.74
N GLU A 360 -12.47 19.09 14.99
CA GLU A 360 -12.42 18.04 16.03
C GLU A 360 -13.71 17.20 16.04
N PRO A 361 -13.61 15.88 16.33
CA PRO A 361 -12.37 15.10 16.47
C PRO A 361 -11.62 14.92 15.14
N ARG A 362 -10.27 14.89 15.21
CA ARG A 362 -9.34 14.86 14.08
C ARG A 362 -8.84 13.44 13.82
N GLN A 363 -8.60 13.10 12.56
CA GLN A 363 -7.95 11.86 12.16
C GLN A 363 -6.50 12.15 11.72
N PHE A 364 -5.53 11.78 12.57
CA PHE A 364 -4.09 11.96 12.31
C PHE A 364 -3.42 10.71 11.74
N ASN A 365 -3.97 9.52 12.01
CA ASN A 365 -3.40 8.21 11.72
C ASN A 365 -4.38 7.39 10.87
N PRO A 366 -4.58 7.76 9.61
CA PRO A 366 -5.49 7.07 8.70
C PRO A 366 -5.02 5.62 8.48
N THR A 367 -5.95 4.68 8.60
CA THR A 367 -5.76 3.25 8.30
C THR A 367 -6.29 2.89 6.93
N ILE A 368 -7.35 3.56 6.47
CA ILE A 368 -7.86 3.53 5.09
C ILE A 368 -7.10 4.60 4.28
N ASP A 369 -6.42 4.17 3.22
CA ASP A 369 -5.55 5.04 2.43
C ASP A 369 -6.14 5.46 1.08
N ALA A 370 -7.13 4.73 0.55
CA ALA A 370 -7.77 5.06 -0.71
C ALA A 370 -9.13 4.38 -0.92
N VAL A 371 -9.92 4.95 -1.84
CA VAL A 371 -11.04 4.28 -2.48
C VAL A 371 -10.69 4.01 -3.94
N ASN A 372 -10.90 2.78 -4.39
CA ASN A 372 -10.79 2.37 -5.78
C ASN A 372 -12.18 2.26 -6.40
N VAL A 373 -12.39 2.86 -7.58
CA VAL A 373 -13.74 2.91 -8.19
C VAL A 373 -13.72 2.41 -9.62
N LYS A 374 -14.69 1.54 -9.94
CA LYS A 374 -15.06 1.15 -11.30
C LYS A 374 -16.48 1.61 -11.57
N SER A 375 -16.82 1.88 -12.84
CA SER A 375 -18.18 2.26 -13.18
C SER A 375 -18.57 1.88 -14.60
N TYR A 376 -19.80 1.38 -14.72
CA TYR A 376 -20.50 1.18 -15.98
C TYR A 376 -21.76 2.03 -16.02
N TYR A 377 -22.21 2.39 -17.22
CA TYR A 377 -23.50 3.02 -17.42
C TYR A 377 -24.14 2.58 -18.73
N ASN A 378 -25.45 2.75 -18.84
CA ASN A 378 -26.22 2.50 -20.07
C ASN A 378 -27.08 3.73 -20.39
N ASP A 379 -28.13 3.57 -21.20
CA ASP A 379 -28.99 4.69 -21.60
C ASP A 379 -29.79 5.32 -20.44
N THR A 380 -30.02 4.58 -19.34
CA THR A 380 -30.96 4.97 -18.27
C THR A 380 -30.36 4.95 -16.88
N GLU A 381 -29.30 4.18 -16.64
CA GLU A 381 -28.74 3.89 -15.32
C GLU A 381 -27.21 3.98 -15.31
N VAL A 382 -26.65 4.08 -14.11
CA VAL A 382 -25.22 3.96 -13.81
C VAL A 382 -25.03 3.02 -12.62
N ALA A 383 -23.96 2.23 -12.67
CA ALA A 383 -23.49 1.39 -11.58
C ALA A 383 -22.05 1.79 -11.20
N PHE A 384 -21.79 1.84 -9.91
CA PHE A 384 -20.47 2.06 -9.33
C PHE A 384 -20.09 0.86 -8.47
N LEU A 385 -18.84 0.45 -8.56
CA LEU A 385 -18.22 -0.50 -7.65
C LEU A 385 -17.08 0.23 -6.93
N PHE A 386 -17.28 0.51 -5.65
CA PHE A 386 -16.29 1.09 -4.75
C PHE A 386 -15.58 -0.04 -4.00
N MET A 387 -14.27 0.04 -3.87
CA MET A 387 -13.43 -0.93 -3.17
C MET A 387 -12.44 -0.17 -2.30
N TRP A 388 -12.36 -0.46 -1.01
CA TRP A 388 -11.33 0.09 -0.14
C TRP A 388 -10.83 -0.99 0.80
N ASP A 389 -9.53 -0.95 1.07
CA ASP A 389 -8.92 -1.84 2.03
C ASP A 389 -9.23 -1.30 3.44
N ASP A 390 -9.76 -2.19 4.26
CA ASP A 390 -10.01 -1.99 5.69
C ASP A 390 -9.69 -3.32 6.34
N ARG A 391 -8.76 -3.31 7.29
CA ARG A 391 -8.27 -4.56 7.90
C ARG A 391 -9.26 -5.15 8.90
N THR A 392 -10.28 -4.37 9.27
CA THR A 392 -11.29 -4.72 10.25
C THR A 392 -12.69 -4.62 9.65
N HIS A 393 -13.64 -5.31 10.30
CA HIS A 393 -15.06 -5.26 9.97
C HIS A 393 -15.84 -4.87 11.20
N THR A 394 -16.02 -3.56 11.40
CA THR A 394 -16.70 -3.01 12.56
C THR A 394 -18.11 -2.58 12.19
N THR A 395 -19.12 -3.13 12.87
CA THR A 395 -20.54 -2.87 12.57
C THR A 395 -21.32 -2.21 13.70
N ASP A 396 -20.93 -2.41 14.96
CA ASP A 396 -21.63 -1.86 16.12
C ASP A 396 -20.74 -1.91 17.37
N GLU A 397 -19.57 -1.27 17.30
CA GLU A 397 -18.73 -1.06 18.49
C GLU A 397 -19.12 0.23 19.20
N THR A 398 -18.86 0.33 20.50
CA THR A 398 -19.11 1.55 21.26
C THR A 398 -17.78 2.13 21.72
N ASP A 399 -17.56 3.39 21.42
CA ASP A 399 -16.43 4.15 21.93
C ASP A 399 -16.60 4.35 23.45
N ASP A 400 -15.69 3.78 24.24
CA ASP A 400 -15.77 3.80 25.71
C ASP A 400 -15.71 5.21 26.32
N GLU A 401 -15.04 6.16 25.65
CA GLU A 401 -14.86 7.53 26.15
C GLU A 401 -16.06 8.42 25.84
N THR A 402 -16.63 8.30 24.65
CA THR A 402 -17.67 9.18 24.12
C THR A 402 -19.06 8.56 24.09
N GLY A 403 -19.15 7.23 24.21
CA GLY A 403 -20.38 6.45 24.10
C GLY A 403 -20.98 6.41 22.69
N LYS A 404 -20.22 6.80 21.67
CA LYS A 404 -20.69 6.81 20.27
C LYS A 404 -20.52 5.44 19.64
N THR A 405 -21.44 5.09 18.74
CA THR A 405 -21.28 3.91 17.90
C THR A 405 -20.16 4.13 16.89
N LEU A 406 -19.20 3.21 16.89
CA LEU A 406 -18.13 3.06 15.92
C LEU A 406 -18.56 1.99 14.92
N GLU A 407 -18.52 2.34 13.63
CA GLU A 407 -18.86 1.43 12.54
C GLU A 407 -18.14 1.87 11.27
N ASP A 408 -17.82 0.91 10.41
CA ASP A 408 -17.21 1.21 9.13
C ASP A 408 -18.25 1.83 8.20
N ALA A 409 -17.82 2.85 7.48
CA ALA A 409 -18.72 3.61 6.63
C ALA A 409 -18.01 4.19 5.41
N LEU A 410 -18.78 4.40 4.35
CA LEU A 410 -18.35 5.14 3.17
C LEU A 410 -19.38 6.21 2.82
N ALA A 411 -18.93 7.44 2.68
CA ALA A 411 -19.71 8.53 2.13
C ALA A 411 -19.20 8.95 0.75
N VAL A 412 -20.09 8.97 -0.24
CA VAL A 412 -19.82 9.48 -1.59
C VAL A 412 -20.49 10.83 -1.74
N GLN A 413 -19.71 11.85 -2.08
CA GLN A 413 -20.14 13.24 -2.14
C GLN A 413 -20.21 13.76 -3.57
N PHE A 414 -21.30 14.44 -3.87
CA PHE A 414 -21.52 15.17 -5.12
C PHE A 414 -22.04 16.60 -4.84
N PRO A 415 -21.83 17.56 -5.74
CA PRO A 415 -22.55 18.83 -5.65
C PRO A 415 -24.03 18.62 -5.98
N VAL A 416 -24.94 19.22 -5.20
CA VAL A 416 -26.39 19.22 -5.53
C VAL A 416 -26.64 19.79 -6.94
N LYS A 417 -25.85 20.82 -7.30
CA LYS A 417 -25.85 21.38 -8.65
C LYS A 417 -24.45 21.29 -9.25
N VAL A 418 -24.32 20.49 -10.31
CA VAL A 418 -23.05 20.32 -11.02
C VAL A 418 -22.56 21.67 -11.56
N PRO A 419 -21.37 22.14 -11.13
CA PRO A 419 -20.79 23.39 -11.60
C PRO A 419 -20.57 23.37 -13.11
N GLN A 420 -21.02 24.42 -13.81
CA GLN A 420 -20.94 24.51 -15.27
C GLN A 420 -19.77 25.38 -15.69
N GLY A 421 -18.74 24.75 -16.27
CA GLY A 421 -17.52 25.42 -16.75
C GLY A 421 -16.39 25.48 -15.72
N PRO A 422 -15.17 25.83 -16.16
CA PRO A 422 -13.94 25.68 -15.36
C PRO A 422 -13.83 26.65 -14.18
N THR A 423 -14.54 27.78 -14.23
CA THR A 423 -14.51 28.83 -13.20
C THR A 423 -15.71 28.78 -12.25
N ALA A 424 -16.65 27.87 -12.47
CA ALA A 424 -17.81 27.76 -11.60
C ALA A 424 -17.39 27.31 -10.19
N PRO A 425 -17.87 27.99 -9.14
CA PRO A 425 -17.47 27.67 -7.78
C PRO A 425 -17.96 26.27 -7.41
N LYS A 426 -17.04 25.43 -6.94
CA LYS A 426 -17.36 24.13 -6.35
C LYS A 426 -17.79 24.33 -4.89
N PRO A 427 -18.67 23.48 -4.34
CA PRO A 427 -18.90 23.45 -2.89
C PRO A 427 -17.58 23.19 -2.15
N TYR A 428 -17.52 23.61 -0.89
CA TYR A 428 -16.38 23.23 -0.06
C TYR A 428 -16.34 21.71 0.12
N PHE A 429 -15.16 21.10 0.10
CA PHE A 429 -15.05 19.63 0.08
C PHE A 429 -15.38 18.99 1.43
N LEU A 430 -15.31 19.74 2.54
CA LEU A 430 -15.83 19.32 3.86
C LEU A 430 -17.36 19.43 3.91
N TRP A 431 -18.02 18.65 3.06
CA TRP A 431 -19.48 18.51 3.02
C TRP A 431 -20.24 19.81 2.73
N GLY A 432 -19.64 20.69 1.94
CA GLY A 432 -20.28 21.92 1.46
C GLY A 432 -20.22 23.10 2.43
N GLY A 433 -21.17 24.00 2.27
CA GLY A 433 -21.28 25.24 3.03
C GLY A 433 -22.39 26.10 2.43
N ARG A 434 -22.05 27.30 1.92
CA ARG A 434 -23.01 28.11 1.15
C ARG A 434 -23.56 27.36 -0.06
N LEU A 435 -22.71 26.58 -0.73
CA LEU A 435 -23.12 25.64 -1.77
C LEU A 435 -23.30 24.26 -1.11
N PRO A 436 -24.49 23.65 -1.20
CA PRO A 436 -24.74 22.37 -0.57
C PRO A 436 -24.17 21.21 -1.40
N VAL A 437 -23.96 20.08 -0.72
CA VAL A 437 -23.62 18.80 -1.34
C VAL A 437 -24.73 17.78 -1.10
N TYR A 438 -24.79 16.79 -1.98
CA TYR A 438 -25.60 15.60 -1.90
C TYR A 438 -24.67 14.42 -1.58
N LEU A 439 -25.06 13.57 -0.64
CA LEU A 439 -24.23 12.49 -0.11
C LEU A 439 -24.98 11.17 -0.18
N TRP A 440 -24.26 10.12 -0.55
CA TRP A 440 -24.61 8.74 -0.25
C TRP A 440 -23.85 8.34 0.99
N HIS A 441 -24.53 7.96 2.06
CA HIS A 441 -23.91 7.48 3.29
C HIS A 441 -24.25 6.00 3.48
N TRP A 442 -23.25 5.14 3.25
CA TRP A 442 -23.32 3.71 3.47
C TRP A 442 -22.68 3.34 4.81
N LYS A 443 -23.20 2.32 5.46
CA LYS A 443 -22.74 1.81 6.76
C LYS A 443 -22.63 0.29 6.73
N ALA A 444 -21.59 -0.27 7.34
CA ALA A 444 -21.39 -1.72 7.40
C ALA A 444 -22.51 -2.45 8.15
N SER A 445 -23.15 -1.79 9.13
CA SER A 445 -24.33 -2.31 9.84
C SER A 445 -25.57 -2.50 8.96
N ALA A 446 -25.63 -1.85 7.80
CA ALA A 446 -26.75 -1.89 6.86
C ALA A 446 -26.25 -2.08 5.42
N PRO A 447 -25.68 -3.25 5.09
CA PRO A 447 -24.91 -3.45 3.86
C PRO A 447 -25.73 -3.27 2.56
N GLU A 448 -27.04 -3.47 2.62
CA GLU A 448 -27.96 -3.36 1.48
C GLU A 448 -28.61 -1.96 1.36
N GLN A 449 -28.16 -0.96 2.13
CA GLN A 449 -28.80 0.35 2.19
C GLN A 449 -27.78 1.49 2.12
N VAL A 450 -28.17 2.55 1.43
CA VAL A 450 -27.50 3.86 1.46
C VAL A 450 -28.51 4.87 1.95
N THR A 451 -28.10 5.74 2.86
CA THR A 451 -28.90 6.90 3.25
C THR A 451 -28.48 8.11 2.42
N GLU A 452 -29.45 8.78 1.79
CA GLU A 452 -29.21 10.02 1.07
C GLU A 452 -29.33 11.24 1.98
N LEU A 453 -28.28 12.06 1.97
CA LEU A 453 -28.19 13.27 2.79
C LEU A 453 -27.95 14.50 1.91
N THR A 454 -28.39 15.66 2.41
CA THR A 454 -27.93 16.96 1.93
C THR A 454 -27.13 17.64 3.02
N ALA A 455 -25.95 18.17 2.70
CA ALA A 455 -25.10 18.84 3.69
C ALA A 455 -24.71 20.27 3.29
N LYS A 456 -24.57 21.12 4.31
CA LYS A 456 -24.10 22.52 4.23
C LYS A 456 -22.94 22.75 5.21
N GLY A 457 -22.00 21.80 5.22
CA GLY A 457 -20.87 21.71 6.12
C GLY A 457 -20.85 20.38 6.85
N ILE A 458 -19.67 19.97 7.33
CA ILE A 458 -19.42 18.65 7.93
C ILE A 458 -20.33 18.32 9.12
N ASN A 459 -20.73 19.32 9.91
CA ASN A 459 -21.59 19.16 11.09
C ASN A 459 -23.07 19.45 10.79
N ASN A 460 -23.43 19.63 9.53
CA ASN A 460 -24.77 20.03 9.12
C ASN A 460 -25.21 19.22 7.89
N ALA A 461 -25.42 17.93 8.13
CA ALA A 461 -25.99 16.99 7.18
C ALA A 461 -27.41 16.60 7.63
N GLU A 462 -28.36 16.61 6.70
CA GLU A 462 -29.76 16.28 6.93
C GLU A 462 -30.17 15.14 5.98
N VAL A 463 -30.88 14.15 6.50
CA VAL A 463 -31.48 13.08 5.69
C VAL A 463 -32.52 13.68 4.76
N GLN A 464 -32.48 13.31 3.48
CA GLN A 464 -33.48 13.76 2.52
C GLN A 464 -34.85 13.13 2.81
N GLU A 465 -35.91 13.93 2.72
CA GLU A 465 -37.28 13.45 2.95
C GLU A 465 -37.70 12.39 1.91
N ALA A 466 -37.27 12.55 0.67
CA ALA A 466 -37.37 11.54 -0.37
C ALA A 466 -36.02 10.80 -0.45
N GLN A 467 -36.07 9.47 -0.40
CA GLN A 467 -34.95 8.61 -0.75
C GLN A 467 -35.23 8.08 -2.16
N GLY A 468 -34.22 8.09 -3.01
CA GLY A 468 -34.24 7.48 -4.34
C GLY A 468 -34.24 5.96 -4.28
N GLU A 469 -34.60 5.35 -5.41
CA GLU A 469 -34.60 3.89 -5.58
C GLU A 469 -33.20 3.37 -5.95
N LEU A 470 -32.21 3.61 -5.07
CA LEU A 470 -30.86 3.09 -5.27
C LEU A 470 -30.83 1.59 -4.93
N GLN A 471 -30.26 0.79 -5.81
CA GLN A 471 -29.94 -0.60 -5.53
C GLN A 471 -28.53 -0.65 -4.96
N VAL A 472 -28.37 -1.31 -3.82
CA VAL A 472 -27.13 -1.31 -3.03
C VAL A 472 -26.83 -2.72 -2.57
N GLN A 473 -25.55 -3.08 -2.64
CA GLN A 473 -25.02 -4.27 -2.00
C GLN A 473 -23.64 -3.95 -1.46
N GLY A 474 -23.34 -4.34 -0.23
CA GLY A 474 -22.04 -4.19 0.43
C GLY A 474 -21.54 -5.54 0.91
N THR A 475 -20.26 -5.83 0.69
CA THR A 475 -19.60 -7.05 1.17
C THR A 475 -18.24 -6.73 1.75
N TYR A 476 -17.79 -7.54 2.70
CA TYR A 476 -16.45 -7.49 3.27
C TYR A 476 -15.80 -8.85 3.11
N THR A 477 -14.61 -8.92 2.54
CA THR A 477 -13.88 -10.18 2.33
C THR A 477 -12.38 -9.91 2.30
N ASP A 478 -11.63 -10.64 3.11
CA ASP A 478 -10.17 -10.60 3.19
C ASP A 478 -9.61 -9.16 3.26
N GLY A 479 -10.03 -8.38 4.27
CA GLY A 479 -9.49 -7.04 4.53
C GLY A 479 -9.91 -5.98 3.50
N GLN A 480 -11.00 -6.21 2.76
CA GLN A 480 -11.48 -5.27 1.76
C GLN A 480 -13.00 -5.24 1.71
N TYR A 481 -13.53 -4.01 1.71
CA TYR A 481 -14.93 -3.77 1.39
C TYR A 481 -15.14 -3.63 -0.11
N LYS A 482 -16.28 -4.14 -0.58
CA LYS A 482 -16.87 -3.82 -1.88
C LYS A 482 -18.26 -3.26 -1.67
N LEU A 483 -18.50 -2.08 -2.23
CA LEU A 483 -19.82 -1.45 -2.26
C LEU A 483 -20.25 -1.24 -3.71
N TRP A 484 -21.33 -1.91 -4.09
CA TRP A 484 -21.97 -1.75 -5.39
C TRP A 484 -23.22 -0.88 -5.22
N VAL A 485 -23.34 0.16 -6.04
CA VAL A 485 -24.47 1.07 -6.06
C VAL A 485 -24.93 1.28 -7.49
N LYS A 486 -26.20 1.01 -7.77
CA LYS A 486 -26.86 1.24 -9.06
C LYS A 486 -28.03 2.21 -8.90
N ARG A 487 -28.15 3.13 -9.85
CA ARG A 487 -29.22 4.14 -9.86
C ARG A 487 -29.56 4.63 -11.27
N ALA A 488 -30.74 5.21 -11.42
CA ALA A 488 -31.12 5.93 -12.62
C ALA A 488 -30.23 7.19 -12.84
N LEU A 489 -29.93 7.49 -14.11
CA LEU A 489 -29.21 8.71 -14.51
C LEU A 489 -30.01 9.98 -14.22
N LYS A 490 -31.35 9.87 -14.34
CA LYS A 490 -32.32 10.93 -14.10
C LYS A 490 -33.29 10.50 -13.02
N THR A 491 -33.63 11.43 -12.13
CA THR A 491 -34.63 11.23 -11.07
C THR A 491 -35.63 12.39 -11.08
N ASP A 492 -36.80 12.16 -10.50
CA ASP A 492 -37.85 13.18 -10.41
C ASP A 492 -37.55 14.25 -9.36
N ASP A 493 -36.73 13.94 -8.33
CA ASP A 493 -36.30 14.91 -7.34
C ASP A 493 -35.16 15.80 -7.90
N LYS A 494 -35.42 17.10 -7.94
CA LYS A 494 -34.46 18.11 -8.39
C LYS A 494 -33.31 18.36 -7.39
N LYS A 495 -33.41 17.82 -6.17
CA LYS A 495 -32.33 17.84 -5.18
C LYS A 495 -31.31 16.73 -5.41
N ASP A 496 -31.65 15.72 -6.20
CA ASP A 496 -30.74 14.63 -6.55
C ASP A 496 -29.77 15.03 -7.65
N LEU A 497 -28.63 14.35 -7.66
CA LEU A 497 -27.65 14.48 -8.72
C LEU A 497 -28.19 13.96 -10.05
N GLN A 498 -28.40 14.86 -11.01
CA GLN A 498 -28.72 14.48 -12.38
C GLN A 498 -27.44 14.23 -13.18
N LEU A 499 -27.35 13.09 -13.87
CA LEU A 499 -26.18 12.69 -14.64
C LEU A 499 -26.44 12.77 -16.14
N ASP A 500 -25.48 13.31 -16.87
CA ASP A 500 -25.53 13.49 -18.33
C ASP A 500 -24.22 12.99 -18.97
N PRO A 501 -24.29 12.21 -20.06
CA PRO A 501 -23.12 11.83 -20.83
C PRO A 501 -22.25 13.02 -21.24
N GLY A 502 -20.93 12.90 -21.04
CA GLY A 502 -19.94 13.93 -21.35
C GLY A 502 -19.87 15.10 -20.37
N VAL A 503 -20.69 15.13 -19.31
CA VAL A 503 -20.58 16.14 -18.25
C VAL A 503 -19.60 15.67 -17.18
N PHE A 504 -18.63 16.52 -16.87
CA PHE A 504 -17.66 16.29 -15.80
C PHE A 504 -18.29 16.62 -14.45
N VAL A 505 -18.51 15.60 -13.62
CA VAL A 505 -19.19 15.70 -12.33
C VAL A 505 -18.17 15.61 -11.20
N PRO A 506 -18.07 16.62 -10.32
CA PRO A 506 -17.23 16.53 -9.14
C PRO A 506 -17.69 15.41 -8.20
N ILE A 507 -16.73 14.62 -7.71
CA ILE A 507 -16.94 13.53 -6.76
C ILE A 507 -15.87 13.60 -5.67
N ALA A 508 -16.25 13.31 -4.44
CA ALA A 508 -15.33 13.19 -3.30
C ALA A 508 -15.80 12.07 -2.36
N PHE A 509 -14.92 11.59 -1.51
CA PHE A 509 -15.19 10.48 -0.61
C PHE A 509 -14.87 10.85 0.84
N SER A 510 -15.55 10.20 1.77
CA SER A 510 -15.10 10.06 3.16
C SER A 510 -15.29 8.62 3.59
N ALA A 511 -14.38 8.08 4.39
CA ALA A 511 -14.49 6.73 4.92
C ALA A 511 -14.15 6.73 6.41
N TRP A 512 -14.73 5.79 7.15
CA TRP A 512 -14.53 5.59 8.57
C TRP A 512 -14.12 4.14 8.78
N ASP A 513 -13.05 3.95 9.54
CA ASP A 513 -12.65 2.68 10.14
C ASP A 513 -13.04 2.72 11.63
N GLY A 514 -14.09 1.98 11.97
CA GLY A 514 -14.64 1.94 13.31
C GLY A 514 -13.63 1.43 14.34
N ALA A 515 -12.82 0.42 13.99
CA ALA A 515 -11.79 -0.12 14.88
C ALA A 515 -10.65 0.88 15.14
N ASN A 516 -10.40 1.80 14.21
CA ASN A 516 -9.48 2.93 14.41
C ASN A 516 -10.13 4.11 15.19
N GLY A 517 -11.35 3.90 15.69
CA GLY A 517 -12.15 4.88 16.41
C GLY A 517 -12.59 6.05 15.54
N ASP A 518 -12.77 5.85 14.23
CA ASP A 518 -13.34 6.88 13.37
C ASP A 518 -14.84 7.02 13.62
N VAL A 519 -15.27 8.25 13.88
CA VAL A 519 -16.68 8.60 14.08
C VAL A 519 -16.91 10.07 13.79
N ASP A 520 -18.11 10.40 13.30
CA ASP A 520 -18.51 11.77 12.96
C ASP A 520 -17.52 12.48 12.01
N THR A 521 -16.74 13.43 12.54
CA THR A 521 -15.75 14.19 11.78
C THR A 521 -14.36 13.58 11.80
N LYS A 522 -14.09 12.61 12.69
CA LYS A 522 -12.83 11.87 12.70
C LYS A 522 -12.96 10.77 11.66
N ARG A 523 -12.37 11.02 10.49
CA ARG A 523 -12.49 10.20 9.30
C ARG A 523 -11.42 10.57 8.29
N VAL A 524 -11.26 9.72 7.29
CA VAL A 524 -10.46 10.02 6.11
C VAL A 524 -11.32 10.59 4.99
N MET A 525 -10.73 11.38 4.11
CA MET A 525 -11.46 12.07 3.05
C MET A 525 -10.59 12.42 1.85
N THR A 526 -11.24 12.68 0.71
CA THR A 526 -10.61 13.26 -0.46
C THR A 526 -10.91 14.75 -0.59
N SER A 527 -10.09 15.45 -1.39
CA SER A 527 -10.54 16.69 -2.04
C SER A 527 -11.50 16.37 -3.21
N TRP A 528 -11.86 17.37 -4.02
CA TRP A 528 -12.68 17.16 -5.21
C TRP A 528 -11.90 16.50 -6.35
N TYR A 529 -12.31 15.30 -6.71
CA TYR A 529 -11.99 14.67 -7.98
C TYR A 529 -13.12 14.91 -8.99
N THR A 530 -13.07 14.24 -10.13
CA THR A 530 -14.09 14.34 -11.17
C THR A 530 -14.28 12.99 -11.81
N PHE A 531 -15.52 12.67 -12.17
CA PHE A 531 -15.83 11.56 -13.06
C PHE A 531 -16.68 12.05 -14.24
N VAL A 532 -16.76 11.23 -15.28
CA VAL A 532 -17.57 11.51 -16.46
C VAL A 532 -18.19 10.22 -16.98
N LEU A 533 -19.43 10.31 -17.45
CA LEU A 533 -20.04 9.25 -18.25
C LEU A 533 -19.46 9.34 -19.67
N GLU A 534 -18.70 8.34 -20.09
CA GLU A 534 -17.91 8.40 -21.33
C GLU A 534 -18.84 8.56 -22.54
N PRO A 535 -18.79 9.69 -23.28
CA PRO A 535 -19.78 9.96 -24.32
C PRO A 535 -19.72 8.90 -25.42
N VAL A 536 -20.85 8.25 -25.70
CA VAL A 536 -20.94 7.25 -26.76
C VAL A 536 -20.66 7.92 -28.11
N PRO A 537 -19.63 7.47 -28.85
CA PRO A 537 -19.28 8.14 -30.09
C PRO A 537 -20.41 8.00 -31.12
N SER A 538 -21.03 9.12 -31.50
CA SER A 538 -22.13 9.09 -32.45
C SER A 538 -21.69 8.56 -33.81
N SER A 539 -22.45 7.61 -34.39
CA SER A 539 -22.28 7.14 -35.78
C SER A 539 -22.35 8.29 -36.80
N LYS A 540 -22.98 9.40 -36.43
CA LYS A 540 -23.02 10.67 -37.19
C LYS A 540 -21.64 11.16 -37.64
N ARG A 541 -20.57 10.88 -36.88
CA ARG A 541 -19.19 11.26 -37.26
C ARG A 541 -18.66 10.49 -38.47
N PHE A 542 -19.21 9.31 -38.76
CA PHE A 542 -18.88 8.52 -39.94
C PHE A 542 -19.86 8.73 -41.10
N ILE A 543 -21.04 9.33 -40.84
CA ILE A 543 -22.10 9.54 -41.84
C ILE A 543 -22.03 10.96 -42.42
N TYR A 544 -21.89 11.98 -41.58
CA TYR A 544 -21.98 13.37 -42.04
C TYR A 544 -20.80 13.83 -42.89
N PRO A 545 -19.52 13.53 -42.59
CA PRO A 545 -18.43 13.99 -43.45
C PRO A 545 -18.52 13.43 -44.88
N PRO A 546 -18.80 12.12 -45.11
CA PRO A 546 -19.04 11.61 -46.47
C PRO A 546 -20.27 12.23 -47.14
N LEU A 547 -21.36 12.43 -46.40
CA LEU A 547 -22.59 13.04 -46.91
C LEU A 547 -22.35 14.50 -47.35
N ILE A 548 -21.67 15.29 -46.52
CA ILE A 548 -21.30 16.68 -46.82
C ILE A 548 -20.36 16.73 -48.02
N ALA A 549 -19.39 15.81 -48.12
CA ALA A 549 -18.52 15.70 -49.28
C ALA A 549 -19.32 15.42 -50.56
N LEU A 550 -20.25 14.46 -50.53
CA LEU A 550 -21.14 14.14 -51.66
C LEU A 550 -22.02 15.32 -52.08
N LEU A 551 -22.64 16.01 -51.11
CA LEU A 551 -23.47 17.19 -51.37
C LEU A 551 -22.65 18.34 -51.95
N SER A 552 -21.43 18.56 -51.44
CA SER A 552 -20.52 19.59 -51.93
C SER A 552 -20.05 19.31 -53.35
N VAL A 553 -19.71 18.06 -53.66
CA VAL A 553 -19.37 17.62 -55.01
C VAL A 553 -20.58 17.79 -55.95
N GLY A 554 -21.75 17.34 -55.54
CA GLY A 554 -23.00 17.50 -56.31
C GLY A 554 -23.32 18.97 -56.61
N PHE A 555 -23.15 19.85 -55.62
CA PHE A 555 -23.33 21.29 -55.78
C PHE A 555 -22.34 21.89 -56.80
N LEU A 556 -21.06 21.52 -56.73
CA LEU A 556 -20.04 21.98 -57.68
C LEU A 556 -20.31 21.49 -59.12
N PHE A 557 -20.73 20.23 -59.29
CA PHE A 557 -21.13 19.72 -60.60
C PHE A 557 -22.40 20.41 -61.12
N GLY A 558 -23.37 20.67 -60.26
CA GLY A 558 -24.58 21.43 -60.60
C GLY A 558 -24.28 22.87 -61.04
N LEU A 559 -23.42 23.57 -60.31
CA LEU A 559 -22.92 24.92 -60.66
C LEU A 559 -22.22 24.91 -62.03
N ARG A 560 -21.36 23.93 -62.26
CA ARG A 560 -20.66 23.78 -63.55
C ARG A 560 -21.65 23.56 -64.69
N ALA A 561 -22.62 22.67 -64.53
CA ALA A 561 -23.65 22.39 -65.53
C ALA A 561 -24.54 23.62 -65.79
N PHE A 562 -24.90 24.36 -64.75
CA PHE A 562 -25.67 25.61 -64.86
C PHE A 562 -24.91 26.69 -65.65
N VAL A 563 -23.63 26.91 -65.32
CA VAL A 563 -22.77 27.87 -66.04
C VAL A 563 -22.59 27.45 -67.50
N GLN A 564 -22.38 26.17 -67.77
CA GLN A 564 -22.28 25.65 -69.14
C GLN A 564 -23.57 25.86 -69.94
N ARG A 565 -24.74 25.58 -69.35
CA ARG A 565 -26.04 25.84 -69.99
C ARG A 565 -26.26 27.31 -70.30
N ARG A 566 -25.99 28.19 -69.35
CA ARG A 566 -26.15 29.63 -69.53
C ARG A 566 -25.25 30.16 -70.66
N ASN A 567 -23.99 29.72 -70.69
CA ASN A 567 -23.05 30.13 -71.73
C ASN A 567 -23.40 29.55 -73.12
N SER A 568 -24.13 28.43 -73.19
CA SER A 568 -24.64 27.87 -74.46
C SER A 568 -25.95 28.49 -74.96
N GLU A 569 -26.68 29.22 -74.10
CA GLU A 569 -27.87 29.98 -74.48
C GLU A 569 -27.52 31.42 -74.92
N GLU A 570 -26.34 31.92 -74.55
CA GLU A 570 -25.79 33.23 -74.94
C GLU A 570 -24.92 33.20 -76.21
N ALA A 571 -24.61 32.01 -76.75
CA ALA A 571 -23.83 31.78 -77.97
C ALA A 571 -24.71 31.25 -79.10
#